data_AF-A0A4Y2EY54-F1
#
_entry.id   AF-A0A4Y2EY54-F1
#
_cell.length_a   1.000
_cell.length_b   1.000
_cell.length_c   1.000
_cell.angle_alpha   90.00
_cell.angle_beta   90.00
_cell.angle_gamma   90.00
#
_symmetry.space_group_name_H-M   'P 1'
#
loop_
_entity.id
_entity.type
_entity.pdbx_description
1 polymer ?
#
loop_
_entity_poly.entity_id
_entity_poly.type
_entity_poly.pdbx_seq_one_letter_code
_entity_poly.pdbx_strand_id
1 'polypeptide(L)'
;MVLHGIFPTVTPVVTKVLPAVRTLDRFGISDRAGTVIVSAALQDVGIISESNVLNVVDKNKIRRGRTKARTTILSQIIKDYDHDQFGLYFDGRKDRTLSMEDNRRKVVIEELIN
;
A
#
# COMPACT_ATOMS: atom_id res chain seq x y z
N MET A 1 32.30 34.52 -11.43
CA MET A 1 31.37 33.46 -11.88
C MET A 1 31.07 32.58 -10.67
N VAL A 2 29.97 32.84 -9.95
CA VAL A 2 29.62 32.10 -8.72
C VAL A 2 28.82 30.88 -9.14
N LEU A 3 29.39 29.69 -9.01
CA LEU A 3 28.68 28.44 -9.25
C LEU A 3 27.68 28.28 -8.10
N HIS A 4 26.41 28.53 -8.37
CA HIS A 4 25.33 28.32 -7.41
C HIS A 4 25.15 26.80 -7.22
N GLY A 5 25.98 26.22 -6.34
CA GLY A 5 25.87 24.84 -5.93
C GLY A 5 24.50 24.64 -5.29
N ILE A 6 23.66 23.87 -5.98
CA ILE A 6 22.38 23.40 -5.46
C ILE A 6 22.72 22.42 -4.34
N PHE A 7 22.98 22.94 -3.14
CA PHE A 7 22.94 22.13 -1.94
C PHE A 7 21.53 21.55 -1.86
N PRO A 8 21.35 20.22 -1.89
CA PRO A 8 20.03 19.66 -1.69
C PRO A 8 19.63 20.06 -0.27
N THR A 9 18.60 20.90 -0.17
CA THR A 9 17.84 21.12 1.05
C THR A 9 17.67 19.77 1.72
N VAL A 10 18.15 19.64 2.97
CA VAL A 10 18.15 18.42 3.77
C VAL A 10 16.70 18.07 4.12
N THR A 11 15.96 17.68 3.10
CA THR A 11 14.64 17.09 3.21
C THR A 11 14.87 15.70 3.78
N PRO A 12 14.22 15.35 4.90
CA PRO A 12 14.47 14.07 5.55
C PRO A 12 14.22 12.96 4.53
N VAL A 13 15.12 11.97 4.43
CA VAL A 13 15.06 10.82 3.50
C VAL A 13 13.66 10.20 3.44
N VAL A 14 12.93 10.26 4.55
CA VAL A 14 11.52 9.85 4.69
C VAL A 14 10.59 10.47 3.61
N THR A 15 10.85 11.69 3.16
CA THR A 15 10.08 12.36 2.09
C THR A 15 10.38 11.79 0.71
N LYS A 16 11.64 11.42 0.43
CA LYS A 16 12.04 10.77 -0.83
C LYS A 16 11.70 9.29 -0.90
N VAL A 17 11.55 8.62 0.24
CA VAL A 17 11.20 7.19 0.33
C VAL A 17 9.70 6.96 0.04
N LEU A 18 8.82 7.95 0.27
CA LEU A 18 7.38 7.77 0.12
C LEU A 18 6.92 7.41 -1.33
N PRO A 19 7.41 8.07 -2.40
CA PRO A 19 7.10 7.67 -3.78
C PRO A 19 7.62 6.26 -4.14
N ALA A 20 8.83 5.93 -3.67
CA ALA A 20 9.41 4.60 -3.85
C ALA A 20 8.56 3.53 -3.14
N VAL A 21 8.05 3.82 -1.94
CA VAL A 21 7.21 2.88 -1.20
C VAL A 21 5.85 2.64 -1.88
N ARG A 22 5.25 3.68 -2.49
CA ARG A 22 4.02 3.51 -3.28
C ARG A 22 4.22 2.59 -4.48
N THR A 23 5.36 2.71 -5.17
CA THR A 23 5.69 1.83 -6.29
C THR A 23 5.97 0.40 -5.82
N LEU A 24 6.67 0.22 -4.69
CA LEU A 24 6.87 -1.10 -4.08
C LEU A 24 5.53 -1.80 -3.73
N ASP A 25 4.54 -1.07 -3.20
CA ASP A 25 3.20 -1.60 -2.94
C ASP A 25 2.48 -2.01 -4.22
N ARG A 26 2.59 -1.20 -5.28
CA ARG A 26 1.95 -1.49 -6.58
C ARG A 26 2.44 -2.79 -7.20
N PHE A 27 3.72 -3.11 -7.03
CA PHE A 27 4.34 -4.32 -7.57
C PHE A 27 4.40 -5.47 -6.55
N GLY A 28 3.78 -5.34 -5.38
CA GLY A 28 3.77 -6.39 -4.36
C GLY A 28 5.16 -6.76 -3.81
N ILE A 29 6.13 -5.83 -3.87
CA ILE A 29 7.51 -6.11 -3.48
C ILE A 29 7.62 -6.31 -1.97
N SER A 30 8.37 -7.32 -1.53
CA SER A 30 8.59 -7.56 -0.10
C SER A 30 9.38 -6.40 0.55
N ASP A 31 9.19 -6.16 1.86
CA ASP A 31 9.94 -5.10 2.55
C ASP A 31 11.46 -5.28 2.41
N ARG A 32 11.94 -6.53 2.46
CA ARG A 32 13.37 -6.85 2.34
C ARG A 32 13.91 -6.48 0.95
N ALA A 33 13.21 -6.88 -0.11
CA ALA A 33 13.58 -6.52 -1.47
C ALA A 33 13.50 -5.00 -1.69
N GLY A 34 12.44 -4.36 -1.17
CA GLY A 34 12.28 -2.91 -1.22
C GLY A 34 13.39 -2.15 -0.53
N THR A 35 13.85 -2.64 0.63
CA THR A 35 15.01 -2.08 1.32
C THR A 35 16.27 -2.13 0.45
N VAL A 36 16.57 -3.26 -0.19
CA VAL A 36 17.76 -3.40 -1.04
C VAL A 36 17.68 -2.46 -2.25
N ILE A 37 16.53 -2.44 -2.94
CA ILE A 37 16.32 -1.61 -4.13
C ILE A 37 16.46 -0.12 -3.79
N VAL A 38 15.80 0.33 -2.73
CA VAL A 38 15.83 1.75 -2.34
C VAL A 38 17.21 2.15 -1.85
N SER A 39 17.89 1.30 -1.07
CA SER A 39 19.25 1.59 -0.61
C SER A 39 20.25 1.66 -1.78
N ALA A 40 20.15 0.75 -2.75
CA ALA A 40 21.00 0.79 -3.96
C ALA A 40 20.75 2.07 -4.79
N ALA A 41 19.48 2.43 -5.02
CA ALA A 41 19.14 3.65 -5.74
C ALA A 41 19.61 4.92 -5.01
N LEU A 42 19.55 4.94 -3.68
CA LEU A 42 20.03 6.06 -2.88
C LEU A 42 21.56 6.16 -2.82
N GLN A 43 22.28 5.03 -2.94
CA GLN A 43 23.73 5.02 -3.12
C GLN A 43 24.12 5.56 -4.51
N ASP A 44 23.42 5.13 -5.57
CA ASP A 44 23.65 5.60 -6.94
C ASP A 44 23.45 7.12 -7.09
N VAL A 45 22.44 7.68 -6.43
CA VAL A 45 22.17 9.12 -6.40
C VAL A 45 23.08 9.88 -5.41
N GLY A 46 23.97 9.20 -4.68
CA GLY A 46 24.93 9.82 -3.75
C GLY A 46 24.31 10.37 -2.47
N ILE A 47 23.10 9.94 -2.10
CA ILE A 47 22.41 10.34 -0.87
C ILE A 47 22.90 9.53 0.34
N ILE A 48 23.27 8.28 0.09
CA ILE A 48 23.90 7.38 1.06
C ILE A 48 25.32 7.10 0.57
N SER A 49 26.30 7.19 1.47
CA SER A 49 27.64 6.64 1.24
C SER A 49 27.92 5.54 2.26
N GLU A 50 28.91 4.70 1.99
CA GLU A 50 29.36 3.69 2.94
C GLU A 50 29.80 4.29 4.29
N SER A 51 30.27 5.54 4.30
CA SER A 51 30.69 6.26 5.49
C SER A 51 29.57 6.98 6.24
N ASN A 52 28.38 7.16 5.64
CA ASN A 52 27.25 7.87 6.25
C ASN A 52 26.01 6.98 6.40
N VAL A 53 25.95 6.27 7.53
CA VAL A 53 24.92 5.26 7.82
C VAL A 53 23.57 5.87 8.26
N LEU A 54 23.52 7.17 8.59
CA LEU A 54 22.32 7.82 9.15
C LEU A 54 21.10 7.73 8.20
N ASN A 55 21.37 7.79 6.89
CA ASN A 55 20.36 7.81 5.85
C ASN A 55 20.03 6.44 5.25
N VAL A 56 20.63 5.36 5.77
CA VAL A 56 20.36 4.00 5.29
C VAL A 56 18.89 3.66 5.43
N VAL A 57 18.31 3.12 4.36
CA VAL A 57 16.93 2.64 4.38
C VAL A 57 16.93 1.25 4.97
N ASP A 58 16.22 1.08 6.07
CA ASP A 58 16.01 -0.21 6.70
C ASP A 58 14.57 -0.71 6.43
N LYS A 59 14.30 -1.95 6.86
CA LYS A 59 12.97 -2.55 6.75
C LYS A 59 11.89 -1.75 7.48
N ASN A 60 12.24 -1.12 8.60
CA ASN A 60 11.31 -0.34 9.41
C ASN A 60 10.93 0.99 8.74
N LYS A 61 11.85 1.64 8.02
CA LYS A 61 11.63 2.85 7.23
C LYS A 61 10.68 2.55 6.05
N ILE A 62 10.84 1.40 5.39
CA ILE A 62 9.89 0.93 4.37
C ILE A 62 8.51 0.70 4.98
N ARG A 63 8.43 -0.04 6.08
CA ARG A 63 7.16 -0.33 6.77
C ARG A 63 6.44 0.95 7.22
N ARG A 64 7.17 1.90 7.81
CA ARG A 64 6.64 3.22 8.19
C ARG A 64 6.17 4.01 6.98
N GLY A 65 6.92 3.99 5.88
CA GLY A 65 6.52 4.59 4.61
C GLY A 65 5.20 4.01 4.09
N ARG A 66 5.01 2.68 4.19
CA ARG A 66 3.79 1.97 3.75
C ARG A 66 2.60 2.37 4.59
N THR A 67 2.75 2.34 5.91
CA THR A 67 1.70 2.78 6.84
C THR A 67 1.31 4.23 6.55
N LYS A 68 2.28 5.13 6.38
CA LYS A 68 2.01 6.54 6.07
C LYS A 68 1.29 6.72 4.73
N ALA A 69 1.70 5.99 3.69
CA ALA A 69 1.04 6.04 2.39
C ALA A 69 -0.43 5.58 2.49
N ARG A 70 -0.69 4.50 3.23
CA ARG A 70 -2.04 3.97 3.44
C ARG A 70 -2.90 4.89 4.30
N THR A 71 -2.37 5.47 5.37
CA THR A 71 -3.12 6.41 6.20
C THR A 71 -3.47 7.68 5.44
N THR A 72 -2.57 8.20 4.58
CA THR A 72 -2.90 9.32 3.69
C THR A 72 -4.07 8.97 2.76
N ILE A 73 -4.03 7.80 2.12
CA ILE A 73 -5.11 7.33 1.23
C ILE A 73 -6.42 7.19 2.02
N LEU A 74 -6.40 6.53 3.17
CA LEU A 74 -7.57 6.36 4.02
C LEU A 74 -8.16 7.70 4.48
N SER A 75 -7.31 8.67 4.84
CA SER A 75 -7.78 10.00 5.24
C SER A 75 -8.40 10.79 4.08
N GLN A 76 -7.96 10.54 2.84
CA GLN A 76 -8.56 11.13 1.65
C GLN A 76 -9.94 10.49 1.41
N ILE A 77 -9.96 9.16 1.38
CA ILE A 77 -11.16 8.32 1.30
C ILE A 77 -12.21 8.80 2.30
N ILE A 78 -11.91 8.86 3.59
CA ILE A 78 -12.87 9.23 4.64
C ILE A 78 -13.46 10.64 4.43
N LYS A 79 -12.70 11.59 3.89
CA LYS A 79 -13.24 12.92 3.54
C LYS A 79 -14.20 12.87 2.36
N ASP A 80 -13.98 11.96 1.42
CA ASP A 80 -14.85 11.75 0.26
C ASP A 80 -16.15 10.98 0.66
N TYR A 81 -16.16 10.30 1.81
CA TYR A 81 -17.32 9.57 2.37
C TYR A 81 -18.15 10.36 3.39
N ASP A 82 -17.94 11.68 3.54
CA ASP A 82 -18.83 12.56 4.35
C ASP A 82 -20.24 12.73 3.71
N HIS A 83 -20.52 11.99 2.63
CA HIS A 83 -21.82 11.87 2.00
C HIS A 83 -22.22 10.39 1.97
N ASP A 84 -23.32 10.08 2.68
CA ASP A 84 -24.11 8.84 2.70
C ASP A 84 -23.45 7.64 2.01
N GLN A 85 -22.59 6.94 2.75
CA GLN A 85 -21.98 5.70 2.32
C GLN A 85 -23.05 4.61 2.23
N PHE A 86 -23.71 4.50 1.08
CA PHE A 86 -24.52 3.33 0.74
C PHE A 86 -23.60 2.11 0.82
N GLY A 87 -23.92 1.20 1.74
CA GLY A 87 -23.09 0.04 2.04
C GLY A 87 -22.78 -0.79 0.79
N LEU A 88 -21.67 -1.53 0.84
CA LEU A 88 -21.37 -2.55 -0.17
C LEU A 88 -22.45 -3.64 -0.06
N TYR A 89 -23.54 -3.52 -0.82
CA TYR A 89 -24.54 -4.57 -0.90
C TYR A 89 -23.96 -5.65 -1.80
N PHE A 90 -23.62 -6.79 -1.21
CA PHE A 90 -23.48 -8.00 -1.98
C PHE A 90 -24.88 -8.29 -2.51
N ASP A 91 -25.12 -8.03 -3.79
CA ASP A 91 -26.34 -8.45 -4.48
C ASP A 91 -26.57 -9.90 -4.08
N GLY A 92 -27.62 -10.11 -3.29
CA GLY A 92 -27.95 -11.37 -2.66
C GLY A 92 -28.37 -12.35 -3.73
N ARG A 93 -27.39 -12.80 -4.52
CA ARG A 93 -27.57 -13.76 -5.59
C ARG A 93 -28.18 -15.00 -4.97
N LYS A 94 -29.49 -15.16 -5.23
CA LYS A 94 -30.29 -16.32 -4.84
C LYS A 94 -29.89 -17.48 -5.75
N ASP A 95 -28.67 -17.96 -5.58
CA ASP A 95 -28.13 -19.03 -6.40
C ASP A 95 -28.84 -20.35 -6.02
N ARG A 96 -29.49 -20.95 -7.01
CA ARG A 96 -30.12 -22.28 -6.89
C ARG A 96 -29.01 -23.29 -6.61
N THR A 97 -28.87 -23.69 -5.34
CA THR A 97 -27.84 -24.64 -4.93
C THR A 97 -28.43 -26.05 -4.96
N LEU A 98 -27.75 -26.99 -5.61
CA LEU A 98 -28.13 -28.40 -5.59
C LEU A 98 -27.64 -29.02 -4.29
N SER A 99 -28.54 -29.48 -3.43
CA SER A 99 -28.24 -30.31 -2.28
C SER A 99 -28.61 -31.77 -2.55
N MET A 100 -27.99 -32.69 -1.80
CA MET A 100 -28.28 -34.12 -1.85
C MET A 100 -29.01 -34.48 -0.56
N GLU A 101 -30.27 -34.90 -0.67
CA GLU A 101 -31.09 -35.37 0.45
C GLU A 101 -31.65 -36.75 0.05
N ASP A 102 -31.45 -37.76 0.91
CA ASP A 102 -31.86 -39.15 0.65
C ASP A 102 -31.41 -39.69 -0.72
N ASN A 103 -30.14 -39.41 -1.07
CA ASN A 103 -29.50 -39.80 -2.33
C ASN A 103 -30.19 -39.26 -3.61
N ARG A 104 -31.10 -38.29 -3.47
CA ARG A 104 -31.76 -37.58 -4.57
C ARG A 104 -31.26 -36.13 -4.62
N ARG A 105 -31.09 -35.61 -5.84
CA ARG A 105 -30.75 -34.20 -6.05
C ARG A 105 -31.97 -33.34 -5.78
N LYS A 106 -31.84 -32.37 -4.89
CA LYS A 106 -32.86 -31.37 -4.57
C LYS A 106 -32.29 -29.99 -4.83
N VAL A 107 -33.07 -29.13 -5.49
CA VAL A 107 -32.68 -27.73 -5.66
C VAL A 107 -33.17 -26.97 -4.44
N VAL A 108 -32.25 -26.36 -3.69
CA VAL A 108 -32.55 -25.49 -2.56
C VAL A 108 -32.33 -24.06 -3.00
N ILE A 109 -33.35 -23.24 -2.72
CA ILE A 109 -33.32 -21.80 -2.93
C ILE A 109 -33.40 -21.20 -1.53
N GLU A 110 -32.28 -20.74 -0.98
CA GLU A 110 -32.32 -20.07 0.31
C GLU A 110 -33.01 -18.71 0.14
N GLU A 111 -34.07 -18.53 0.91
CA GLU A 111 -34.82 -17.30 1.00
C GLU A 111 -34.48 -16.69 2.36
N LEU A 112 -33.69 -15.61 2.37
CA LEU A 112 -33.45 -14.84 3.58
C LEU A 112 -34.76 -14.15 3.96
N ILE A 113 -35.37 -14.60 5.05
CA ILE A 113 -36.51 -13.93 5.68
C ILE A 113 -36.03 -12.53 6.11
N ASN A 114 -36.70 -11.51 5.61
CA ASN A 114 -36.45 -10.09 5.87
C ASN A 114 -37.07 -9.63 7.19
#